data_AF-L7E3M3-F1
#
_entry.id   AF-L7E3M3-F1
#
_cell.length_a   1.000
_cell.length_b   1.000
_cell.length_c   1.000
_cell.angle_alpha   90.00
_cell.angle_beta   90.00
_cell.angle_gamma   90.00
#
_symmetry.space_group_name_H-M   'P 1'
#
loop_
_entity.id
_entity.type
_entity.pdbx_description
1 polymer ?
#
loop_
_entity_poly.entity_id
_entity_poly.type
_entity_poly.pdbx_seq_one_letter_code
_entity_poly.pdbx_strand_id
1 'polypeptide(L)' 'MVDQLRSLDFRGRKASFIGKCPERLLQDVLRRIKPILF' A
#
# COMPACT_ATOMS: atom_id res chain seq x y z
N MET A 1 -8.33 -1.34 4.50
CA MET A 1 -7.39 -1.73 5.58
C MET A 1 -6.08 -0.94 5.43
N VAL A 2 -6.13 0.36 5.70
CA VAL A 2 -4.93 1.23 5.67
C VAL A 2 -4.12 1.15 6.96
N ASP A 3 -4.76 0.65 8.02
CA ASP A 3 -4.21 0.45 9.37
C ASP A 3 -3.22 -0.73 9.46
N GLN A 4 -3.27 -1.67 8.51
CA GLN A 4 -2.42 -2.87 8.49
C GLN A 4 -1.16 -2.71 7.63
N LEU A 5 -0.68 -1.47 7.45
CA LEU A 5 0.52 -1.21 6.67
C LEU A 5 1.72 -1.90 7.32
N ARG A 6 2.39 -2.78 6.58
CA ARG A 6 3.60 -3.48 7.02
C ARG A 6 4.61 -3.52 5.89
N SER A 7 5.87 -3.28 6.22
CA SER A 7 6.98 -3.59 5.32
C SER A 7 7.02 -5.10 5.09
N LEU A 8 7.04 -5.51 3.83
CA LEU A 8 7.15 -6.91 3.44
C LEU A 8 8.24 -7.05 2.39
N ASP A 9 8.98 -8.15 2.48
CA ASP A 9 10.01 -8.46 1.50
C ASP A 9 9.37 -9.01 0.22
N PHE A 10 9.39 -8.20 -0.84
CA PHE A 10 8.79 -8.54 -2.13
C PHE A 10 9.52 -9.71 -2.81
N ARG A 11 10.85 -9.76 -2.71
CA ARG A 11 11.69 -10.74 -3.42
C ARG A 11 11.65 -12.12 -2.77
N GLY A 12 11.87 -12.22 -1.46
CA GLY A 12 11.86 -13.48 -0.73
C GLY A 12 10.46 -14.10 -0.62
N ARG A 13 9.40 -13.29 -0.73
CA ARG A 13 8.02 -13.79 -0.80
C ARG A 13 7.53 -14.13 -2.21
N LYS A 14 8.38 -13.97 -3.25
CA LYS A 14 8.05 -14.25 -4.66
C LYS A 14 6.72 -13.61 -5.11
N ALA A 15 6.47 -12.37 -4.70
CA ALA A 15 5.24 -11.68 -5.06
C ALA A 15 5.16 -11.46 -6.58
N SER A 16 3.96 -11.60 -7.14
CA SER A 16 3.68 -11.41 -8.56
C SER A 16 2.81 -10.18 -8.78
N PHE A 17 3.03 -9.50 -9.90
CA PHE A 17 2.22 -8.35 -10.28
C PHE A 17 0.87 -8.83 -10.86
N ILE A 18 -0.23 -8.42 -10.24
CA ILE A 18 -1.59 -8.78 -10.65
C ILE A 18 -2.24 -7.65 -11.48
N GLY A 19 -1.92 -6.40 -11.15
CA GLY A 19 -2.50 -5.23 -11.81
C GLY A 19 -2.23 -3.95 -11.04
N LYS A 20 -2.63 -2.81 -11.63
CA LYS A 20 -2.50 -1.48 -11.03
C LYS A 20 -3.88 -0.95 -10.65
N CYS A 21 -4.01 -0.42 -9.43
CA CYS A 21 -5.23 0.23 -8.99
C CYS A 21 -5.45 1.59 -9.69
N PRO A 22 -6.71 2.07 -9.79
CA PRO A 22 -7.01 3.41 -10.27
C PRO A 22 -6.38 4.50 -9.38
N GLU A 23 -5.96 5.61 -9.99
CA GLU A 23 -5.28 6.70 -9.28
C GLU A 23 -6.11 7.33 -8.16
N ARG A 24 -7.44 7.43 -8.36
CA ARG A 24 -8.36 7.93 -7.32
C ARG A 24 -8.29 7.09 -6.06
N LEU A 25 -8.32 5.76 -6.21
CA LEU A 25 -8.30 4.82 -5.09
C LEU A 25 -6.96 4.87 -4.34
N LEU A 26 -5.85 5.05 -5.08
CA LEU A 26 -4.53 5.26 -4.48
C LEU A 26 -4.49 6.56 -3.66
N GLN A 27 -5.05 7.65 -4.15
CA GLN A 27 -5.09 8.93 -3.43
C GLN A 27 -5.90 8.84 -2.14
N ASP A 28 -7.06 8.19 -2.15
CA ASP A 28 -7.88 7.96 -0.95
C ASP A 28 -7.14 7.13 0.12
N VAL A 29 -6.40 6.11 -0.31
CA VAL A 29 -5.57 5.28 0.56
C VAL A 29 -4.44 6.11 1.17
N LEU A 30 -3.70 6.88 0.36
CA LEU A 30 -2.60 7.71 0.84
C LEU A 30 -3.03 8.80 1.82
N ARG A 31 -4.19 9.42 1.62
CA ARG A 31 -4.75 10.40 2.56
C ARG A 31 -5.04 9.80 3.93
N ARG A 32 -5.49 8.55 3.98
CA ARG A 32 -5.80 7.84 5.23
C ARG A 32 -4.57 7.28 5.95
N ILE A 33 -3.41 7.22 5.31
CA ILE A 33 -2.15 6.76 5.91
C ILE A 33 -1.47 7.85 6.77
N LYS A 34 -1.86 9.13 6.66
CA LYS A 34 -1.36 10.21 7.53
C LYS A 34 -2.37 10.50 8.66
N PRO A 35 -1.98 10.32 9.94
CA PRO A 35 -0.73 10.84 10.51
C PRO A 35 0.15 9.77 11.17
N ILE A 36 0.77 8.86 10.40
CA ILE A 36 1.77 7.89 10.92
C ILE A 36 3.22 8.34 10.61
N LEU A 37 3.41 9.31 9.71
CA LEU A 37 4.70 9.96 9.46
C LEU A 37 4.80 11.23 10.33
N PHE A 38 5.29 11.08 11.56
CA PHE A 38 5.89 12.14 12.37
C PHE A 38 7.40 12.19 12.14
#